data_AF-A0A3D1F2U7-F1
#
_entry.id   AF-A0A3D1F2U7-F1
#
_cell.length_a   1.000
_cell.length_b   1.000
_cell.length_c   1.000
_cell.angle_alpha   90.00
_cell.angle_beta   90.00
_cell.angle_gamma   90.00
#
_symmetry.space_group_name_H-M   'P 1'
#
loop_
_entity.id
_entity.type
_entity.pdbx_description
1 polymer ?
#
loop_
_entity_poly.entity_id
_entity_poly.type
_entity_poly.pdbx_seq_one_letter_code
_entity_poly.pdbx_strand_id
1 'polypeptide(L)'
;MAEDYYKEWLGIDPSTHQPDMPPDHYTLLGLPHFCHHPGAVEISAKQRLEKLDKYAMLPERLKREAATHMMNEVATARVALSDPKHYKRYDELLSKKLGLKVPDKDVPPPSNIMP
;
A
#
# COMPACT_ATOMS: atom_id res chain seq x y z
N MET A 1 6.05 7.12 16.50
CA MET A 1 4.76 6.66 17.11
C MET A 1 3.77 6.15 16.05
N ALA A 2 3.65 6.78 14.88
CA ALA A 2 2.78 6.27 13.81
C ALA A 2 3.32 4.96 13.19
N GLU A 3 4.64 4.78 13.16
CA GLU A 3 5.36 3.65 12.57
C GLU A 3 4.97 2.29 13.20
N ASP A 4 4.63 2.30 14.50
CA ASP A 4 4.25 1.11 15.24
C ASP A 4 2.91 0.53 14.76
N TYR A 5 1.95 1.40 14.43
CA TYR A 5 0.65 0.99 13.90
C TYR A 5 0.74 0.44 12.47
N TYR A 6 1.66 0.94 11.62
CA TYR A 6 1.84 0.39 10.27
C TYR A 6 2.35 -1.04 10.34
N LYS A 7 3.25 -1.33 11.29
CA LYS A 7 3.72 -2.68 11.55
C LYS A 7 2.64 -3.55 12.16
N GLU A 8 1.95 -3.07 13.20
CA GLU A 8 0.95 -3.83 13.93
C GLU A 8 -0.29 -4.15 13.08
N TRP A 9 -0.80 -3.19 12.30
CA TRP A 9 -2.06 -3.35 11.56
C TRP A 9 -1.85 -3.76 10.12
N LEU A 10 -0.89 -3.15 9.44
CA LEU A 10 -0.66 -3.37 8.01
C LEU A 10 0.50 -4.34 7.73
N GLY A 11 1.22 -4.79 8.77
CA GLY A 11 2.38 -5.68 8.63
C GLY A 11 3.53 -5.03 7.85
N ILE A 12 3.54 -3.70 7.76
CA ILE A 12 4.58 -2.98 7.04
C ILE A 12 5.75 -2.80 7.99
N ASP A 13 6.84 -3.51 7.74
CA ASP A 13 8.04 -3.34 8.54
C ASP A 13 8.65 -1.95 8.32
N PRO A 14 8.92 -1.17 9.39
CA PRO A 14 9.63 0.09 9.28
C PRO A 14 11.06 -0.11 8.77
N SER A 15 11.60 -1.33 8.80
CA SER A 15 12.89 -1.67 8.18
C SER A 15 12.86 -1.66 6.64
N THR A 16 11.67 -1.80 6.04
CA THR A 16 11.48 -1.76 4.58
C THR A 16 11.27 -0.35 4.04
N HIS A 17 11.00 0.62 4.92
CA HIS A 17 10.85 2.03 4.58
C HIS A 17 11.97 2.80 5.24
N GLN A 18 12.79 3.48 4.46
CA GLN A 18 13.79 4.36 5.05
C GLN A 18 13.07 5.40 5.91
N PRO A 19 13.57 5.74 7.12
CA PRO A 19 12.91 6.66 8.04
C PRO A 19 12.65 8.06 7.43
N ASP A 20 13.33 8.41 6.34
CA ASP A 20 13.15 9.65 5.57
C ASP A 20 12.29 9.51 4.31
N MET A 21 11.85 8.30 3.94
CA MET A 21 11.09 8.05 2.72
C MET A 21 9.71 7.46 3.05
N PRO A 22 8.61 8.18 2.77
CA PRO A 22 7.27 7.66 3.02
C PRO A 22 7.03 6.37 2.23
N PRO A 23 6.24 5.43 2.78
CA PRO A 23 5.90 4.20 2.10
C PRO A 23 5.33 4.40 0.72
N ASP A 24 5.92 3.69 -0.25
CA ASP A 24 5.42 3.65 -1.62
C ASP A 24 3.96 3.16 -1.64
N HIS A 25 3.18 3.63 -2.62
CA HIS A 25 1.78 3.24 -2.78
C HIS A 25 1.61 1.71 -2.84
N TYR A 26 2.57 0.99 -3.43
CA TYR A 26 2.59 -0.47 -3.48
C TYR A 26 2.75 -1.10 -2.09
N THR A 27 3.70 -0.61 -1.29
CA THR A 27 3.94 -1.17 0.04
C THR A 27 2.83 -0.81 1.03
N LEU A 28 2.22 0.35 0.84
CA LEU A 28 1.01 0.77 1.54
C LEU A 28 -0.22 -0.08 1.16
N LEU A 29 -0.15 -0.83 0.06
CA LEU A 29 -1.11 -1.88 -0.30
C LEU A 29 -0.60 -3.30 0.01
N GLY A 30 0.67 -3.46 0.40
CA GLY A 30 1.28 -4.77 0.62
C GLY A 30 1.44 -5.55 -0.66
N LEU A 31 1.47 -4.83 -1.78
CA LEU A 31 1.67 -5.38 -3.10
C LEU A 31 3.15 -5.28 -3.47
N PRO A 32 3.66 -6.21 -4.28
CA PRO A 32 4.99 -6.07 -4.85
C PRO A 32 5.06 -4.82 -5.72
N HIS A 33 6.24 -4.18 -5.75
CA HIS A 33 6.52 -3.10 -6.70
C HIS A 33 6.24 -3.58 -8.13
N PHE A 34 5.68 -2.70 -8.98
CA PHE A 34 5.32 -3.00 -10.37
C PHE A 34 4.16 -3.99 -10.54
N CYS A 35 3.30 -4.14 -9.52
CA CYS A 35 2.08 -4.95 -9.66
C CYS A 35 1.07 -4.23 -10.58
N HIS A 36 1.05 -4.61 -11.87
CA HIS A 36 0.16 -4.03 -12.90
C HIS A 36 -1.26 -4.60 -12.92
N HIS A 37 -1.72 -5.20 -11.82
CA HIS A 37 -3.04 -5.82 -11.76
C HIS A 37 -4.02 -4.91 -11.01
N PRO A 38 -4.86 -4.11 -11.69
CA PRO A 38 -5.80 -3.19 -11.03
C PRO A 38 -6.77 -3.93 -10.11
N GLY A 39 -7.17 -5.15 -10.46
CA GLY A 39 -7.94 -6.02 -9.57
C GLY A 39 -7.22 -6.36 -8.26
N ALA A 40 -5.91 -6.63 -8.28
CA ALA A 40 -5.15 -6.91 -7.07
C ALA A 40 -4.98 -5.65 -6.21
N VAL A 41 -4.74 -4.50 -6.84
CA VAL A 41 -4.72 -3.16 -6.19
C VAL A 41 -6.03 -2.91 -5.45
N GLU A 42 -7.16 -3.11 -6.10
CA GLU A 42 -8.47 -2.86 -5.51
C GLU A 42 -8.80 -3.84 -4.37
N ILE A 43 -8.50 -5.14 -4.55
CA ILE A 43 -8.71 -6.16 -3.52
C ILE A 43 -7.84 -5.86 -2.29
N SER A 44 -6.54 -5.62 -2.47
CA SER A 44 -5.63 -5.32 -1.36
C SER A 44 -5.99 -4.02 -0.65
N ALA A 45 -6.36 -2.97 -1.39
CA ALA A 45 -6.83 -1.72 -0.81
C ALA A 45 -8.08 -1.93 0.04
N LYS A 46 -9.06 -2.67 -0.50
CA LYS A 46 -10.29 -2.99 0.21
C LYS A 46 -10.02 -3.77 1.49
N GLN A 47 -9.20 -4.82 1.43
CA GLN A 47 -8.81 -5.61 2.61
C GLN A 47 -8.15 -4.76 3.68
N ARG A 48 -7.27 -3.82 3.29
CA ARG A 48 -6.63 -2.89 4.23
C ARG A 48 -7.62 -1.93 4.86
N LEU A 49 -8.52 -1.35 4.07
CA LEU A 49 -9.57 -0.47 4.57
C LEU A 49 -10.49 -1.21 5.55
N GLU A 50 -10.94 -2.43 5.22
CA GLU A 50 -11.77 -3.25 6.11
C GLU A 50 -11.06 -3.61 7.42
N LYS A 51 -9.74 -3.81 7.37
CA LYS A 51 -8.95 -4.07 8.58
C LYS A 51 -8.81 -2.79 9.43
N LEU A 52 -8.51 -1.65 8.80
CA LEU A 52 -8.38 -0.35 9.45
C LEU A 52 -9.70 0.16 10.04
N ASP A 53 -10.83 -0.13 9.39
CA ASP A 53 -12.17 0.21 9.86
C ASP A 53 -12.46 -0.39 11.24
N LYS A 54 -12.02 -1.64 11.48
CA LYS A 54 -12.11 -2.30 12.80
C LYS A 54 -11.33 -1.55 13.88
N TYR A 55 -10.17 -0.98 13.53
CA TYR A 55 -9.37 -0.17 14.46
C TYR A 55 -9.93 1.24 14.64
N ALA A 56 -10.56 1.81 13.60
CA ALA A 56 -11.23 3.10 13.67
C ALA A 56 -12.45 3.08 14.62
N MET A 57 -13.10 1.93 14.78
CA MET A 57 -14.20 1.75 15.74
C MET A 57 -13.74 1.62 17.20
N LEU A 58 -12.44 1.56 17.47
CA LEU A 58 -11.95 1.44 18.84
C LEU A 58 -12.25 2.70 19.68
N PRO A 59 -12.49 2.54 21.00
CA PRO A 59 -12.75 3.66 21.90
C PRO A 59 -11.55 4.60 22.05
N GLU A 60 -10.35 4.14 21.70
CA GLU A 60 -9.10 4.89 21.84
C GLU A 60 -8.94 5.93 20.73
N ARG A 61 -8.95 7.22 21.10
CA ARG A 61 -8.90 8.34 20.14
C ARG A 61 -7.65 8.31 19.24
N LEU A 62 -6.48 8.04 19.83
CA LEU A 62 -5.21 7.92 19.11
C LEU A 62 -5.26 6.86 18.01
N LYS A 63 -5.80 5.68 18.31
CA LYS A 63 -5.93 4.59 17.33
C LYS A 63 -6.93 4.95 16.24
N ARG A 64 -8.02 5.62 16.58
CA ARG A 64 -9.03 6.08 15.61
C ARG A 64 -8.46 7.11 14.64
N GLU A 65 -7.73 8.10 15.15
CA GLU A 65 -7.07 9.12 14.34
C GLU A 65 -6.01 8.48 13.42
N ALA A 66 -5.18 7.56 13.94
CA ALA A 66 -4.20 6.83 13.15
C ALA A 66 -4.86 5.94 12.07
N ALA A 67 -5.90 5.19 12.41
CA ALA A 67 -6.61 4.33 11.46
C ALA A 67 -7.23 5.15 10.33
N THR A 68 -7.88 6.27 10.66
CA THR A 68 -8.48 7.18 9.66
C THR A 68 -7.41 7.78 8.75
N HIS A 69 -6.26 8.18 9.30
CA HIS A 69 -5.13 8.68 8.53
C HIS A 69 -4.63 7.62 7.53
N MET A 70 -4.39 6.40 7.99
CA MET A 70 -3.98 5.28 7.15
C MET A 70 -5.02 4.92 6.08
N MET A 71 -6.31 4.99 6.39
CA MET A 71 -7.38 4.74 5.43
C MET A 71 -7.32 5.74 4.27
N ASN A 72 -7.08 7.02 4.56
CA ASN A 72 -6.91 8.04 3.52
C ASN A 72 -5.68 7.78 2.65
N GLU A 73 -4.57 7.34 3.25
CA GLU A 73 -3.38 6.97 2.48
C GLU A 73 -3.62 5.75 1.59
N VAL A 74 -4.29 4.70 2.11
CA VAL A 74 -4.67 3.51 1.33
C VAL A 74 -5.60 3.89 0.18
N ALA A 75 -6.59 4.75 0.43
CA ALA A 75 -7.50 5.23 -0.60
C ALA A 75 -6.75 6.03 -1.69
N THR A 76 -5.81 6.88 -1.29
CA THR A 76 -4.97 7.65 -2.21
C THR A 76 -4.10 6.72 -3.06
N ALA A 77 -3.44 5.73 -2.43
CA ALA A 77 -2.65 4.71 -3.11
C ALA A 77 -3.49 3.90 -4.10
N ARG A 78 -4.69 3.50 -3.69
CA ARG A 78 -5.65 2.80 -4.56
C ARG A 78 -5.98 3.64 -5.78
N VAL A 79 -6.36 4.91 -5.63
CA VAL A 79 -6.73 5.76 -6.77
C VAL A 79 -5.53 5.98 -7.70
N ALA A 80 -4.35 6.21 -7.14
CA ALA A 80 -3.11 6.41 -7.89
C ALA A 80 -2.71 5.16 -8.70
N LEU A 81 -2.90 3.96 -8.15
CA LEU A 81 -2.53 2.70 -8.80
C LEU A 81 -3.65 2.06 -9.64
N SER A 82 -4.91 2.39 -9.33
CA SER A 82 -6.08 1.91 -10.08
C SER A 82 -6.24 2.61 -11.42
N ASP A 83 -5.73 3.84 -11.57
CA ASP A 83 -5.77 4.54 -12.85
C ASP A 83 -4.58 4.11 -13.74
N PRO A 84 -4.83 3.52 -14.93
CA PRO A 84 -3.78 3.00 -15.80
C PRO A 84 -2.83 4.06 -16.36
N LYS A 85 -3.22 5.34 -16.36
CA LYS A 85 -2.34 6.45 -16.73
C LYS A 85 -1.44 6.87 -15.58
N HIS A 86 -1.96 6.84 -14.35
CA HIS A 86 -1.21 7.23 -13.16
C HIS A 86 -0.17 6.19 -12.75
N TYR A 87 -0.51 4.90 -12.69
CA TYR A 87 0.47 3.89 -12.30
C TYR A 87 1.61 3.79 -13.32
N LYS A 88 1.34 3.95 -14.63
CA LYS A 88 2.39 3.96 -15.66
C LYS A 88 3.43 5.05 -15.42
N ARG A 89 2.96 6.28 -15.20
CA ARG A 89 3.83 7.41 -14.92
C ARG A 89 4.57 7.24 -13.59
N TYR A 90 3.90 6.66 -12.59
CA TYR A 90 4.50 6.33 -11.30
C TYR A 90 5.62 5.31 -11.45
N ASP A 91 5.39 4.23 -12.20
CA ASP A 91 6.38 3.17 -12.42
C ASP A 91 7.61 3.67 -13.19
N GLU A 92 7.43 4.54 -14.18
CA GLU A 92 8.55 5.18 -14.90
C GLU A 92 9.38 6.08 -13.97
N LEU A 93 8.74 6.76 -13.01
CA LEU A 93 9.43 7.55 -11.99
C LEU A 93 10.11 6.65 -10.96
N LEU A 94 9.44 5.58 -10.53
CA LEU A 94 9.93 4.63 -9.55
C LEU A 94 11.14 3.86 -10.08
N SER A 95 11.11 3.43 -11.34
CA SER A 95 12.24 2.78 -12.02
C SER A 95 13.45 3.72 -12.10
N LYS A 96 13.22 5.01 -12.39
CA LYS A 96 14.29 6.02 -12.41
C LYS A 96 14.85 6.31 -11.02
N LYS A 97 13.99 6.35 -10.00
CA LYS A 97 14.37 6.65 -8.62
C LYS A 97 15.14 5.50 -7.96
N LEU A 98 14.73 4.26 -8.21
CA LEU A 98 15.37 3.06 -7.67
C LEU A 98 16.53 2.56 -8.54
N GLY A 99 16.68 3.06 -9.78
CA GLY A 99 17.63 2.50 -10.75
C GLY A 99 17.33 1.06 -11.15
N LEU A 100 16.13 0.57 -10.83
CA LEU A 100 15.67 -0.79 -11.10
C LEU A 100 14.97 -0.83 -12.45
N LYS A 101 15.25 -1.88 -13.23
CA LYS A 101 14.57 -2.12 -14.50
C LYS A 101 13.15 -2.58 -14.20
N VAL A 102 12.14 -1.83 -14.66
CA VAL A 102 10.73 -2.23 -14.62
C VAL A 102 10.65 -3.67 -15.16
N PRO A 103 10.22 -4.66 -14.36
CA PRO A 103 10.08 -6.02 -14.86
C PRO A 103 9.01 -6.03 -15.96
N ASP A 104 9.35 -6.63 -17.09
CA ASP A 104 8.49 -6.73 -18.26
C ASP A 104 7.32 -7.69 -17.94
N LYS A 105 6.21 -7.11 -17.48
CA LYS A 105 4.82 -7.61 -17.48
C LYS A 105 4.43 -8.96 -16.84
N ASP A 106 5.33 -9.85 -16.42
CA ASP A 106 4.92 -11.21 -16.00
C ASP A 106 5.29 -11.54 -14.55
N VAL A 107 4.92 -10.68 -13.59
CA VAL A 107 4.95 -11.09 -12.18
C VAL A 107 3.56 -11.65 -11.85
N PRO A 108 3.39 -12.98 -11.74
CA PRO A 108 2.10 -13.54 -11.33
C PRO A 108 1.73 -12.98 -9.95
N PRO A 109 0.44 -12.70 -9.70
CA PRO A 109 0.00 -12.22 -8.40
C PRO A 109 0.49 -13.20 -7.32
N PRO A 110 0.95 -12.71 -6.15
CA PRO A 110 1.27 -13.60 -5.05
C PRO A 110 0.05 -14.48 -4.77
N SER A 111 0.19 -15.79 -4.98
CA SER A 111 -0.87 -16.81 -4.90
C SER A 111 -1.38 -17.04 -3.46
N ASN A 112 -1.34 -16.02 -2.60
CA ASN A 112 -1.70 -16.12 -1.19
C ASN A 112 -3.00 -15.38 -0.85
N ILE A 113 -3.87 -15.15 -1.85
CA ILE A 113 -5.26 -14.73 -1.64
C ILE A 113 -6.16 -15.86 -2.14
N MET A 114 -6.33 -16.91 -1.33
CA MET A 114 -7.40 -17.89 -1.46
C MET A 114 -7.94 -18.23 -0.04
N PRO A 115 -9.21 -18.65 0.06
CA PRO A 115 -10.20 -18.17 1.04
C PRO A 115 -10.07 -18.72 2.47
#